data_AF-A0A2A9FSK4-F1
#
_entry.id   AF-A0A2A9FSK4-F1
#
_cell.length_a   1.000
_cell.length_b   1.000
_cell.length_c   1.000
_cell.angle_alpha   90.00
_cell.angle_beta   90.00
_cell.angle_gamma   90.00
#
_symmetry.space_group_name_H-M   'P 1'
#
loop_
_entity.id
_entity.type
_entity.pdbx_description
1 polymer ?
#
loop_
_entity_poly.entity_id
_entity_poly.type
_entity_poly.pdbx_seq_one_letter_code
_entity_poly.pdbx_strand_id
1 'polypeptide(L)'
;MKISNIDVDAALANVRQQLQADTTVAPSMRTAIELLIVLVQILSGRINTHSANSSKPPSQDPNRPRQNRLKSGRKPGGQPGRVGKTLQPVVNVTGCTAHRMTD
;
A
#
# COMPACT_ATOMS: atom_id res chain seq x y z
N MET A 1 -9.19 12.65 -4.98
CA MET A 1 -9.03 12.22 -3.57
C MET A 1 -10.36 12.43 -2.87
N LYS A 2 -10.96 11.40 -2.23
CA LYS A 2 -12.26 11.55 -1.57
C LYS A 2 -12.13 11.74 -0.07
N ILE A 3 -12.54 12.89 0.45
CA ILE A 3 -12.74 13.13 1.89
C ILE A 3 -14.23 13.32 2.10
N SER A 4 -14.88 12.51 2.93
CA SER A 4 -16.30 12.67 3.28
C SER A 4 -17.22 12.82 2.06
N ASN A 5 -17.02 11.97 1.03
CA ASN A 5 -17.71 11.99 -0.27
C ASN A 5 -17.38 13.15 -1.25
N ILE A 6 -16.50 14.08 -0.90
CA ILE A 6 -16.08 15.17 -1.78
C ILE A 6 -14.81 14.77 -2.53
N ASP A 7 -14.83 14.84 -3.86
CA ASP A 7 -13.61 14.72 -4.66
C ASP A 7 -12.81 16.02 -4.62
N VAL A 8 -11.85 16.07 -3.69
CA VAL A 8 -11.03 17.25 -3.39
C VAL A 8 -10.22 17.68 -4.61
N ASP A 9 -9.78 16.75 -5.44
CA ASP A 9 -8.97 17.06 -6.62
C ASP A 9 -9.81 17.74 -7.71
N ALA A 10 -11.03 17.24 -7.93
CA ALA A 10 -11.98 17.87 -8.85
C ALA A 10 -12.44 19.25 -8.36
N ALA A 11 -12.67 19.39 -7.05
CA ALA A 11 -13.03 20.68 -6.45
C ALA A 11 -11.91 21.71 -6.60
N LEU A 12 -10.66 21.33 -6.34
CA LEU A 12 -9.48 22.18 -6.51
C LEU A 12 -9.26 22.59 -7.97
N ALA A 13 -9.50 21.68 -8.92
CA ALA A 13 -9.42 21.99 -10.35
C ALA A 13 -10.45 23.05 -10.77
N ASN A 14 -11.70 22.92 -10.32
CA ASN A 14 -12.74 23.90 -10.58
C ASN A 14 -12.41 25.28 -9.99
N VAL A 15 -11.91 25.33 -8.75
CA VAL A 15 -11.50 26.60 -8.11
C VAL A 15 -10.37 27.26 -8.88
N ARG A 16 -9.36 26.50 -9.33
CA ARG A 16 -8.27 27.04 -10.17
C ARG A 16 -8.80 27.60 -11.49
N GLN A 17 -9.75 26.93 -12.13
CA GLN A 17 -10.35 27.40 -13.37
C GLN A 17 -11.12 28.73 -13.17
N GLN A 18 -11.88 28.83 -12.08
CA GLN A 18 -12.61 30.07 -11.74
C GLN A 18 -11.65 31.22 -11.44
N LEU A 19 -10.58 30.97 -10.66
CA LEU A 19 -9.54 31.98 -10.38
C LEU A 19 -8.76 32.42 -11.63
N GLN A 20 -8.66 31.56 -12.65
CA GLN A 20 -8.05 31.93 -13.94
C GLN A 20 -8.98 32.79 -14.80
N ALA A 21 -10.28 32.51 -14.77
CA ALA A 21 -11.28 33.25 -15.53
C ALA A 21 -11.61 34.61 -14.90
N ASP A 22 -11.46 34.74 -13.58
CA ASP A 22 -11.80 35.96 -12.86
C ASP A 22 -10.64 36.97 -12.87
N THR A 23 -10.78 38.02 -13.67
CA THR A 23 -9.81 39.11 -13.79
C THR A 23 -9.97 40.18 -12.72
N THR A 24 -11.00 40.09 -11.87
CA THR A 24 -11.30 41.12 -10.85
C THR A 24 -10.48 40.93 -9.57
N VAL A 25 -9.89 39.74 -9.38
CA VAL A 25 -9.12 39.39 -8.20
C VAL A 25 -7.73 40.02 -8.27
N ALA A 26 -7.34 40.74 -7.21
CA ALA A 26 -6.02 41.34 -7.11
C ALA A 26 -4.91 40.27 -7.22
N PRO A 27 -3.78 40.55 -7.90
CA PRO A 27 -2.70 39.57 -8.08
C PRO A 27 -2.18 38.97 -6.77
N SER A 28 -2.07 39.78 -5.72
CA SER A 28 -1.63 39.35 -4.39
C SER A 28 -2.57 38.33 -3.75
N MET A 29 -3.89 38.55 -3.87
CA MET A 29 -4.92 37.65 -3.35
C MET A 29 -4.90 36.32 -4.10
N ARG A 30 -4.73 36.37 -5.43
CA ARG A 30 -4.64 35.16 -6.26
C ARG A 30 -3.45 34.29 -5.85
N THR A 31 -2.27 34.90 -5.67
CA THR A 31 -1.07 34.18 -5.20
C THR A 31 -1.28 33.55 -3.82
N ALA A 32 -1.92 34.27 -2.89
CA ALA A 32 -2.22 33.73 -1.56
C ALA A 32 -3.14 32.50 -1.64
N ILE A 33 -4.19 32.55 -2.47
CA ILE A 33 -5.11 31.44 -2.65
C ILE A 33 -4.42 30.23 -3.31
N GLU A 34 -3.59 30.45 -4.33
CA GLU A 34 -2.81 29.38 -4.97
C GLU A 34 -1.88 28.69 -3.96
N LEU A 35 -1.24 29.46 -3.08
CA LEU A 35 -0.35 28.93 -2.04
C LEU A 35 -1.11 28.09 -1.01
N LEU A 36 -2.30 28.54 -0.60
CA LEU A 36 -3.20 27.77 0.27
C LEU A 36 -3.67 26.48 -0.38
N ILE A 37 -4.00 26.51 -1.68
CA ILE A 37 -4.36 25.31 -2.46
C ILE A 37 -3.23 24.28 -2.43
N VAL A 38 -1.98 24.72 -2.64
CA VAL A 38 -0.81 23.82 -2.59
C VAL A 38 -0.64 23.21 -1.19
N LEU A 39 -0.76 24.02 -0.14
CA LEU A 39 -0.69 23.52 1.24
C LEU A 39 -1.77 22.47 1.53
N VAL A 40 -3.00 22.70 1.09
CA VAL A 40 -4.10 21.73 1.24
C VAL A 40 -3.77 20.41 0.52
N GLN A 41 -3.21 20.46 -0.70
CA GLN A 41 -2.79 19.25 -1.44
C GLN A 41 -1.71 18.45 -0.70
N ILE A 42 -0.74 19.12 -0.10
CA ILE A 42 0.33 18.47 0.68
C ILE A 42 -0.25 17.82 1.94
N LEU A 43 -1.08 18.56 2.69
CA LEU A 43 -1.69 18.06 3.93
C LEU A 43 -2.64 16.90 3.66
N SER A 44 -3.44 16.99 2.61
CA SER A 44 -4.38 15.94 2.21
C SER A 44 -3.64 14.67 1.75
N GLY A 45 -2.55 14.82 0.99
CA GLY A 45 -1.65 13.73 0.63
C GLY A 45 -1.07 13.00 1.84
N ARG A 46 -0.65 13.73 2.88
CA ARG A 46 -0.12 13.14 4.13
C ARG A 46 -1.16 12.31 4.89
N ILE A 47 -2.42 12.73 4.90
CA ILE A 47 -3.51 11.98 5.54
C ILE A 47 -3.74 10.63 4.83
N ASN A 48 -3.62 10.61 3.50
CA ASN A 48 -3.83 9.39 2.72
C ASN A 48 -2.65 8.39 2.84
N THR A 49 -1.44 8.87 3.09
CA THR A 49 -0.23 8.04 3.25
C THR A 49 -0.06 7.51 4.68
N HIS A 50 -1.13 7.00 5.30
CA HIS A 50 -0.96 6.27 6.56
C HIS A 50 -0.47 4.85 6.27
N SER A 51 0.59 4.40 6.93
CA SER A 51 1.14 3.03 6.79
C SER A 51 0.10 1.93 7.05
N ALA A 52 -0.96 2.25 7.82
CA ALA A 52 -2.10 1.36 8.06
C ALA A 52 -2.98 1.12 6.82
N ASN A 53 -3.01 2.06 5.86
CA ASN A 53 -3.73 1.95 4.58
C ASN A 53 -2.82 1.58 3.40
N SER A 54 -1.51 1.47 3.65
CA SER A 54 -0.57 0.97 2.65
C SER A 54 -0.78 -0.53 2.52
N SER A 55 -1.27 -1.00 1.38
CA SER A 55 -1.46 -2.43 1.07
C SER A 55 -0.14 -3.23 1.06
N LYS A 56 0.99 -2.62 1.46
CA LYS A 56 2.25 -3.31 1.70
C LYS A 56 2.17 -4.02 3.05
N PRO A 57 2.23 -5.36 3.08
CA PRO A 57 2.17 -6.09 4.34
C PRO A 57 3.33 -5.65 5.25
N PRO A 58 3.15 -5.70 6.58
CA PRO A 58 4.17 -5.32 7.56
C PRO A 58 5.46 -6.15 7.49
N SER A 59 5.49 -7.23 6.69
CA SER A 59 6.68 -8.01 6.37
C SER A 59 7.59 -7.36 5.31
N GLN A 60 7.07 -6.41 4.51
CA GLN A 60 7.79 -5.71 3.43
C GLN A 60 8.43 -4.38 3.86
N ASP A 61 8.20 -3.92 5.08
CA ASP A 61 8.84 -2.71 5.60
C ASP A 61 10.26 -3.03 6.12
N PRO A 62 11.34 -2.62 5.43
CA PRO A 62 12.72 -2.91 5.84
C PRO A 62 13.13 -2.17 7.12
N ASN A 63 12.44 -1.06 7.46
CA ASN A 63 12.76 -0.25 8.63
C ASN A 63 11.89 -0.61 9.85
N ARG A 64 11.05 -1.63 9.74
CA ARG A 64 10.19 -2.05 10.86
C ARG A 64 11.01 -2.73 11.95
N PRO A 65 10.89 -2.32 13.22
CA PRO A 65 11.50 -3.04 14.34
C PRO A 65 10.88 -4.44 14.45
N ARG A 66 11.67 -5.48 14.15
CA ARG A 66 11.25 -6.87 14.32
C ARG A 66 11.30 -7.21 15.81
N GLN A 67 10.15 -7.36 16.45
CA GLN A 67 10.11 -7.93 17.79
C GLN A 67 10.37 -9.44 17.69
N ASN A 68 11.48 -9.89 18.30
CA ASN A 68 11.74 -11.32 18.45
C ASN A 68 10.73 -11.89 19.44
N ARG A 69 9.86 -12.80 18.98
CA ARG A 69 8.99 -13.55 19.88
C ARG A 69 9.87 -14.45 20.73
N LEU A 70 9.63 -14.48 22.05
CA LEU A 70 10.25 -15.44 22.95
C LEU A 70 10.03 -16.86 22.40
N LYS A 71 11.07 -17.70 22.45
CA LYS A 71 10.98 -19.08 22.01
C LYS A 71 9.88 -19.76 22.82
N SER A 72 8.77 -20.10 22.16
CA SER A 72 7.81 -21.03 22.74
C SER A 72 8.53 -22.38 22.81
N GLY A 73 8.64 -22.99 23.98
CA GLY A 73 9.21 -24.33 24.14
C GLY A 73 8.46 -25.45 23.38
N ARG A 74 7.46 -25.08 22.58
CA ARG A 74 6.71 -25.96 21.68
C ARG A 74 7.55 -26.26 20.45
N LYS A 75 7.63 -27.54 20.10
CA LYS A 75 8.24 -27.98 18.85
C LYS A 75 7.43 -27.40 17.67
N PRO A 76 8.09 -26.87 16.61
CA PRO A 76 7.39 -26.37 15.44
C PRO A 76 6.74 -27.53 14.67
N GLY A 77 5.44 -27.41 14.41
CA GLY A 77 4.68 -28.36 13.58
C GLY A 77 4.23 -29.65 14.27
N GLY A 78 3.31 -30.36 13.61
CA GLY A 78 2.78 -31.67 13.99
C GLY A 78 1.57 -31.61 14.93
N GLN A 79 0.56 -32.45 14.66
CA GLN A 79 -0.47 -32.75 15.66
C GLN A 79 0.14 -33.60 16.79
N PRO A 80 -0.26 -33.40 18.06
CA PRO A 80 0.19 -34.24 19.17
C PRO A 80 -0.04 -35.73 18.88
N GLY A 81 1.00 -36.55 19.06
CA GLY A 81 0.93 -38.00 18.79
C GLY A 81 1.22 -38.41 17.34
N ARG A 82 1.43 -37.47 16.41
CA ARG A 82 1.76 -37.81 15.02
C ARG A 82 3.26 -38.11 14.87
N VAL A 83 3.60 -39.37 14.57
CA VAL A 83 4.97 -39.85 14.36
C VAL A 83 5.71 -39.11 13.22
N GLY A 84 4.95 -38.64 12.21
CA GLY A 84 5.52 -38.03 11.01
C GLY A 84 6.14 -39.07 10.08
N LYS A 85 5.45 -39.42 8.99
CA LYS A 85 6.04 -40.23 7.91
C LYS A 85 6.21 -39.34 6.69
N THR A 86 7.45 -39.25 6.21
CA THR A 86 7.78 -38.67 4.91
C THR A 86 7.88 -39.83 3.91
N LEU A 87 7.31 -39.67 2.72
CA LEU A 87 7.50 -40.64 1.64
C LEU A 87 8.98 -40.68 1.26
N GLN A 88 9.52 -41.88 1.04
CA GLN A 88 10.87 -42.02 0.51
C GLN A 88 10.86 -41.74 -1.00
N PRO A 89 11.91 -41.10 -1.53
CA PRO A 89 12.06 -40.93 -2.97
C PRO A 89 12.03 -42.30 -3.65
N VAL A 90 11.24 -42.44 -4.71
CA VAL A 90 11.24 -43.65 -5.55
C VAL A 90 12.46 -43.58 -6.46
N VAL A 91 13.25 -44.65 -6.52
CA VAL A 91 14.52 -44.72 -7.28
C VAL A 91 14.29 -44.63 -8.79
N ASN A 92 13.14 -45.14 -9.28
CA ASN A 92 12.72 -45.05 -10.67
C ASN A 92 11.36 -44.36 -10.77
N VAL A 93 11.37 -43.14 -11.29
CA VAL A 93 10.14 -42.40 -11.64
C VAL A 93 9.58 -42.95 -12.95
N THR A 94 8.38 -43.50 -12.90
CA THR A 94 7.62 -43.92 -14.09
C THR A 94 7.00 -42.69 -14.74
N GLY A 95 7.77 -42.03 -15.62
CA GLY A 95 7.29 -40.96 -16.49
C GLY A 95 7.62 -39.54 -16.01
N CYS A 96 8.50 -38.86 -16.74
CA CYS A 96 8.69 -37.42 -16.64
C CYS A 96 7.96 -36.76 -17.82
N THR A 97 6.78 -36.19 -17.59
CA THR A 97 6.06 -35.42 -18.61
C THR A 97 6.59 -33.99 -18.64
N ALA A 98 7.38 -33.66 -19.66
CA ALA A 98 7.83 -32.29 -19.87
C ALA A 98 6.67 -31.46 -20.46
N HIS A 99 6.13 -30.53 -19.67
CA HIS A 99 5.20 -29.52 -20.19
C HIS A 99 6.00 -28.38 -20.81
N ARG A 100 5.82 -28.17 -22.12
CA ARG A 100 6.39 -27.02 -22.83
C ARG A 100 5.62 -25.76 -22.40
N MET A 101 6.33 -24.73 -21.97
CA MET A 101 5.76 -23.39 -21.84
C MET A 101 5.39 -22.92 -23.25
N THR A 102 4.14 -22.57 -23.44
CA THR A 102 3.67 -21.83 -24.61
C THR A 102 3.86 -20.35 -24.33
N ASP A 103 4.47 -19.64 -25.28
CA ASP A 103 4.71 -18.19 -25.25
C ASP A 103 3.42 -17.37 -25.15
#